data_AF-A0A970SIR5-F1
#
_entry.id   AF-A0A970SIR5-F1
#
_cell.length_a   1.000
_cell.length_b   1.000
_cell.length_c   1.000
_cell.angle_alpha   90.00
_cell.angle_beta   90.00
_cell.angle_gamma   90.00
#
_symmetry.space_group_name_H-M   'P 1'
#
loop_
_entity.id
_entity.type
_entity.pdbx_description
1 polymer ?
#
loop_
_entity_poly.entity_id
_entity_poly.type
_entity_poly.pdbx_seq_one_letter_code
_entity_poly.pdbx_strand_id
1 'polypeptide(L)'
;MPNAVSRLISRILPKASPVQPQGGRGTGHAQLSAAENDNTFFIGARRYDETDRDRLEYNRQTVLQECFEAWRDSPLARRIVELTSQYVVGNGFDIKCKDAHTAKFVDQFWHHRLNRMPARIVELCDELTRTGNLFILLSTDKTGMSFIRAIPAVDIDRIISSPNDIEQPLAFTTKVNEGLETFTYTAYNPLNDTARGANGEFPTVLVHYAINRPAGAQWGEPDLSPLLPWLRRYSAWLEDRVRLNRFRNAFLYVVSGSFISEEARLARQQQIAAHPPAPGSVQVTDSSETWSVISPKLEALDAREDGLALKKLIAAGVGLPMHFLAEPEGATRTTAESAGGPTFRRFEQRQQFFTWLLTDLLQIVVQRRAQVDFSIPAHPQISVSGADISARDNVAHSIATVNILNALERLYDMGLIASREVLRAAYRPACPLRVEYTPTTNAAVAYRNFYFGLYCHPSTTPDTPFFYHYNAINGGTQHANVTAIGGNFRRYTWSGVAWQGLFDIALPPNTLSLLSGFTYSPYPAPVFQPQPYRSLHAG
;
A
#
# COMPACT_ATOMS: atom_id res chain seq x y z
N MET A 1 -55.67 -10.04 -42.38
CA MET A 1 -55.15 -11.42 -42.43
C MET A 1 -53.64 -11.36 -42.27
N PRO A 2 -53.05 -11.89 -41.17
CA PRO A 2 -51.60 -11.85 -40.96
C PRO A 2 -50.89 -12.99 -41.71
N ASN A 3 -49.70 -12.67 -42.21
CA ASN A 3 -48.89 -13.45 -43.16
C ASN A 3 -48.43 -14.82 -42.63
N ALA A 4 -48.32 -15.81 -43.52
CA ALA A 4 -48.01 -17.21 -43.25
C ALA A 4 -46.68 -17.46 -42.51
N VAL A 5 -45.75 -16.51 -42.55
CA VAL A 5 -44.47 -16.55 -41.82
C VAL A 5 -44.67 -16.50 -40.30
N SER A 6 -45.71 -15.80 -39.81
CA SER A 6 -46.02 -15.71 -38.38
C SER A 6 -46.50 -17.04 -37.76
N ARG A 7 -47.05 -17.95 -38.57
CA ARG A 7 -47.53 -19.28 -38.12
C ARG A 7 -46.44 -20.34 -38.09
N LEU A 8 -45.31 -20.13 -38.79
CA LEU A 8 -44.20 -21.07 -38.79
C LEU A 8 -43.33 -20.91 -37.52
N ILE A 9 -43.17 -19.66 -37.05
CA ILE A 9 -42.34 -19.34 -35.89
C ILE A 9 -43.00 -19.79 -34.56
N SER A 10 -44.32 -19.87 -34.50
CA SER A 10 -45.06 -20.29 -33.28
C SER A 10 -45.15 -21.81 -33.06
N ARG A 11 -44.66 -22.64 -33.99
CA ARG A 11 -44.69 -24.11 -33.88
C ARG A 11 -43.37 -24.73 -33.42
N ILE A 12 -42.27 -23.98 -33.36
CA ILE A 12 -40.92 -24.53 -33.09
C ILE A 12 -40.45 -24.28 -31.64
N LEU A 13 -41.18 -23.49 -30.83
CA LEU A 13 -40.79 -23.19 -29.45
C LEU A 13 -41.90 -23.54 -28.45
N PRO A 14 -41.62 -24.34 -27.39
CA PRO A 14 -42.61 -24.67 -26.37
C PRO A 14 -42.94 -23.44 -25.50
N LYS A 15 -44.23 -23.23 -25.22
CA LYS A 15 -44.73 -22.20 -24.29
C LYS A 15 -44.33 -22.55 -22.85
N ALA A 16 -43.56 -21.68 -22.21
CA ALA A 16 -43.36 -21.69 -20.76
C ALA A 16 -44.55 -21.02 -20.04
N SER A 17 -45.02 -21.64 -18.95
CA SER A 17 -46.02 -21.09 -18.02
C SER A 17 -45.45 -19.90 -17.23
N PRO A 18 -46.28 -18.97 -16.71
CA PRO A 18 -45.79 -17.82 -15.99
C PRO A 18 -45.48 -18.17 -14.53
N VAL A 19 -44.23 -17.98 -14.11
CA VAL A 19 -43.83 -17.95 -12.69
C VAL A 19 -43.34 -16.53 -12.37
N GLN A 20 -43.79 -16.02 -11.22
CA GLN A 20 -43.57 -14.67 -10.70
C GLN A 20 -42.07 -14.30 -10.55
N PRO A 21 -41.74 -12.99 -10.51
CA PRO A 21 -40.36 -12.54 -10.66
C PRO A 21 -39.62 -12.58 -9.31
N GLN A 22 -38.54 -13.34 -9.24
CA GLN A 22 -37.43 -13.05 -8.33
C GLN A 22 -36.14 -12.95 -9.14
N GLY A 23 -35.43 -11.84 -8.95
CA GLY A 23 -34.36 -11.39 -9.82
C GLY A 23 -33.13 -12.30 -9.78
N GLY A 24 -32.68 -12.71 -10.97
CA GLY A 24 -31.38 -13.34 -11.18
C GLY A 24 -30.42 -12.36 -11.84
N ARG A 25 -29.28 -12.10 -11.20
CA ARG A 25 -28.05 -11.63 -11.85
C ARG A 25 -27.11 -12.81 -12.07
N GLY A 26 -26.47 -12.81 -13.23
CA GLY A 26 -25.85 -13.96 -13.87
C GLY A 26 -24.50 -14.45 -13.33
N THR A 27 -24.20 -15.64 -13.87
CA THR A 27 -22.90 -16.24 -14.24
C THR A 27 -21.98 -16.75 -13.13
N GLY A 28 -22.13 -18.05 -12.85
CA GLY A 28 -21.17 -18.91 -12.16
C GLY A 28 -21.48 -20.39 -12.39
N HIS A 29 -21.43 -20.86 -13.65
CA HIS A 29 -21.62 -22.28 -13.97
C HIS A 29 -20.45 -22.80 -14.83
N ALA A 30 -19.50 -23.48 -14.18
CA ALA A 30 -18.61 -24.45 -14.84
C ALA A 30 -17.84 -25.37 -13.86
N GLN A 31 -18.42 -25.72 -12.70
CA GLN A 31 -17.76 -26.66 -11.76
C GLN A 31 -18.68 -27.72 -11.11
N LEU A 32 -19.94 -27.81 -11.50
CA LEU A 32 -20.95 -28.69 -10.85
C LEU A 32 -21.09 -30.09 -11.47
N SER A 33 -20.03 -30.69 -12.02
CA SER A 33 -20.11 -32.06 -12.56
C SER A 33 -18.98 -32.96 -12.06
N ALA A 34 -18.65 -32.89 -10.77
CA ALA A 34 -17.93 -33.95 -10.07
C ALA A 34 -18.94 -34.76 -9.24
N ALA A 35 -18.82 -36.09 -9.22
CA ALA A 35 -19.69 -36.93 -8.41
C ALA A 35 -19.47 -36.61 -6.93
N GLU A 36 -20.55 -36.28 -6.20
CA GLU A 36 -20.50 -35.93 -4.79
C GLU A 36 -20.14 -37.16 -3.93
N ASN A 37 -18.98 -37.15 -3.29
CA ASN A 37 -18.56 -38.01 -2.19
C ASN A 37 -18.63 -37.23 -0.86
N ASP A 38 -18.55 -37.92 0.29
CA ASP A 38 -18.59 -37.31 1.64
C ASP A 38 -17.56 -36.17 1.83
N ASN A 39 -16.43 -36.23 1.12
CA ASN A 39 -15.40 -35.18 1.11
C ASN A 39 -15.72 -33.96 0.23
N THR A 40 -16.66 -34.08 -0.70
CA THR A 40 -17.06 -33.02 -1.64
C THR A 40 -18.42 -32.41 -1.35
N PHE A 41 -19.21 -33.03 -0.46
CA PHE A 41 -20.57 -32.60 -0.12
C PHE A 41 -20.66 -31.18 0.45
N PHE A 42 -19.59 -30.71 1.11
CA PHE A 42 -19.52 -29.38 1.71
C PHE A 42 -18.73 -28.35 0.86
N ILE A 43 -18.24 -28.72 -0.32
CA ILE A 43 -17.50 -27.79 -1.18
C ILE A 43 -18.48 -26.72 -1.70
N GLY A 44 -18.37 -25.50 -1.17
CA GLY A 44 -19.24 -24.37 -1.52
C GLY A 44 -20.39 -24.11 -0.55
N ALA A 45 -20.56 -24.94 0.49
CA ALA A 45 -21.54 -24.70 1.55
C ALA A 45 -21.02 -23.63 2.52
N ARG A 46 -21.73 -22.50 2.61
CA ARG A 46 -21.49 -21.45 3.62
C ARG A 46 -22.01 -21.89 4.98
N ARG A 47 -21.28 -21.61 6.06
CA ARG A 47 -21.88 -21.70 7.40
C ARG A 47 -22.95 -20.60 7.54
N TYR A 48 -24.00 -20.83 8.32
CA TYR A 48 -25.12 -19.90 8.49
C TYR A 48 -24.69 -18.50 9.00
N ASP A 49 -23.54 -18.44 9.65
CA ASP A 49 -22.93 -17.24 10.24
C ASP A 49 -21.84 -16.58 9.38
N GLU A 50 -21.51 -17.15 8.21
CA GLU A 50 -20.53 -16.55 7.29
C GLU A 50 -21.18 -15.51 6.39
N THR A 51 -20.51 -14.37 6.18
CA THR A 51 -21.02 -13.35 5.26
C THR A 51 -20.68 -13.65 3.81
N ASP A 52 -21.52 -13.17 2.90
CA ASP A 52 -21.30 -13.25 1.46
C ASP A 52 -20.11 -12.40 0.97
N ARG A 53 -19.61 -11.49 1.82
CA ARG A 53 -18.55 -10.52 1.52
C ARG A 53 -17.16 -11.07 1.81
N ASP A 54 -17.03 -11.87 2.85
CA ASP A 54 -15.81 -12.60 3.14
C ASP A 54 -15.65 -13.80 2.18
N ARG A 55 -14.40 -14.21 1.93
CA ARG A 55 -14.15 -15.49 1.27
C ARG A 55 -14.61 -16.63 2.18
N LEU A 56 -15.17 -17.68 1.56
CA LEU A 56 -15.48 -18.94 2.25
C LEU A 56 -14.27 -19.43 3.05
N GLU A 57 -14.49 -19.96 4.25
CA GLU A 57 -13.41 -20.44 5.12
C GLU A 57 -12.41 -21.36 4.39
N TYR A 58 -12.89 -22.37 3.67
CA TYR A 58 -12.02 -23.29 2.90
C TYR A 58 -11.15 -22.55 1.87
N ASN A 59 -11.73 -21.57 1.16
CA ASN A 59 -11.00 -20.76 0.19
C ASN A 59 -9.98 -19.85 0.89
N ARG A 60 -10.32 -19.29 2.05
CA ARG A 60 -9.41 -18.47 2.86
C ARG A 60 -8.21 -19.27 3.33
N GLN A 61 -8.44 -20.44 3.92
CA GLN A 61 -7.37 -21.31 4.42
C GLN A 61 -6.42 -21.71 3.30
N THR A 62 -6.98 -22.13 2.16
CA THR A 62 -6.19 -22.45 0.97
C THR A 62 -5.34 -21.25 0.54
N VAL A 63 -5.94 -20.07 0.38
CA VAL A 63 -5.19 -18.86 -0.05
C VAL A 63 -4.08 -18.48 0.92
N LEU A 64 -4.31 -18.56 2.24
CA LEU A 64 -3.27 -18.27 3.24
C LEU A 64 -2.10 -19.25 3.16
N GLN A 65 -2.40 -20.54 2.98
CA GLN A 65 -1.38 -21.58 2.79
C GLN A 65 -0.60 -21.37 1.49
N GLU A 66 -1.29 -21.08 0.38
CA GLU A 66 -0.67 -20.80 -0.91
C GLU A 66 0.21 -19.54 -0.87
N CYS A 67 -0.19 -18.50 -0.13
CA CYS A 67 0.63 -17.31 0.10
C CYS A 67 1.90 -17.65 0.90
N PHE A 68 1.79 -18.53 1.90
CA PHE A 68 2.94 -18.98 2.69
C PHE A 68 3.94 -19.76 1.84
N GLU A 69 3.45 -20.71 1.03
CA GLU A 69 4.26 -21.50 0.09
C GLU A 69 4.91 -20.61 -0.96
N ALA A 70 4.14 -19.70 -1.59
CA ALA A 70 4.68 -18.76 -2.56
C ALA A 70 5.81 -17.90 -1.96
N TRP A 71 5.66 -17.44 -0.72
CA TRP A 71 6.72 -16.67 -0.04
C TRP A 71 7.97 -17.51 0.27
N ARG A 72 7.84 -18.83 0.51
CA ARG A 72 8.98 -19.73 0.75
C ARG A 72 9.73 -20.07 -0.53
N ASP A 73 8.99 -20.37 -1.59
CA ASP A 73 9.53 -21.03 -2.78
C ASP A 73 9.78 -20.07 -3.94
N SER A 74 9.04 -18.96 -4.04
CA SER A 74 9.23 -17.96 -5.10
C SER A 74 10.13 -16.81 -4.62
N PRO A 75 11.34 -16.64 -5.18
CA PRO A 75 12.19 -15.50 -4.85
C PRO A 75 11.53 -14.15 -5.16
N LEU A 76 10.67 -14.10 -6.18
CA LEU A 76 9.94 -12.90 -6.56
C LEU A 76 8.88 -12.54 -5.51
N ALA A 77 8.11 -13.52 -5.03
CA ALA A 77 7.12 -13.29 -3.97
C ALA A 77 7.79 -12.87 -2.66
N ARG A 78 8.91 -13.51 -2.30
CA ARG A 78 9.70 -13.12 -1.14
C ARG A 78 10.20 -11.68 -1.24
N ARG A 79 10.71 -11.29 -2.41
CA ARG A 79 11.20 -9.93 -2.66
C ARG A 79 10.09 -8.88 -2.58
N ILE A 80 8.88 -9.20 -3.04
CA ILE A 80 7.71 -8.32 -2.94
C ILE A 80 7.38 -7.99 -1.47
N VAL A 81 7.33 -9.01 -0.61
CA VAL A 81 7.04 -8.83 0.82
C VAL A 81 8.17 -8.05 1.49
N GLU A 82 9.42 -8.46 1.24
CA GLU A 82 10.61 -7.83 1.82
C GLU A 82 10.72 -6.34 1.45
N LEU A 83 10.48 -5.97 0.19
CA LEU A 83 10.48 -4.57 -0.26
C LEU A 83 9.42 -3.76 0.48
N THR A 84 8.23 -4.34 0.71
CA THR A 84 7.15 -3.64 1.42
C THR A 84 7.59 -3.32 2.85
N SER A 85 8.13 -4.28 3.59
CA SER A 85 8.62 -4.06 4.95
C SER A 85 9.85 -3.14 5.00
N GLN A 86 10.76 -3.22 4.03
CA GLN A 86 11.93 -2.35 3.94
C GLN A 86 11.55 -0.87 3.77
N TYR A 87 10.60 -0.55 2.90
CA TYR A 87 10.18 0.86 2.72
C TYR A 87 9.27 1.35 3.83
N VAL A 88 8.43 0.49 4.41
CA VAL A 88 7.48 0.89 5.45
C VAL A 88 8.16 1.05 6.80
N VAL A 89 9.02 0.09 7.17
CA VAL A 89 9.64 -0.03 8.50
C VAL A 89 11.13 0.30 8.49
N GLY A 90 11.85 0.19 7.38
CA GLY A 90 13.31 0.02 7.36
C GLY A 90 14.14 1.02 8.18
N ASN A 91 13.73 2.28 8.24
CA ASN A 91 14.41 3.33 9.02
C ASN A 91 13.89 3.45 10.47
N GLY A 92 12.91 2.65 10.85
CA GLY A 92 12.23 2.65 12.13
C GLY A 92 11.08 3.66 12.22
N PHE A 93 10.49 3.71 13.41
CA PHE A 93 9.49 4.70 13.80
C PHE A 93 10.05 5.53 14.96
N ASP A 94 9.86 6.83 14.89
CA ASP A 94 10.17 7.75 15.99
C ASP A 94 8.93 7.91 16.87
N ILE A 95 9.08 7.71 18.17
CA ILE A 95 7.98 7.76 19.14
C ILE A 95 8.26 8.92 20.08
N LYS A 96 7.41 9.96 20.00
CA LYS A 96 7.49 11.13 20.88
C LYS A 96 6.36 11.11 21.87
N CYS A 97 6.72 11.35 23.13
CA CYS A 97 5.78 11.59 24.21
C CYS A 97 6.26 12.78 25.04
N LYS A 98 5.34 13.68 25.44
CA LYS A 98 5.67 14.85 26.26
C LYS A 98 5.95 14.50 27.72
N ASP A 99 5.29 13.45 28.22
CA ASP A 99 5.43 13.02 29.60
C ASP A 99 6.66 12.10 29.76
N ALA A 100 7.53 12.45 30.70
CA ALA A 100 8.81 11.75 30.89
C ALA A 100 8.63 10.33 31.44
N HIS A 101 7.64 10.11 32.31
CA HIS A 101 7.38 8.78 32.89
C HIS A 101 6.84 7.83 31.82
N THR A 102 5.88 8.30 31.02
CA THR A 102 5.34 7.57 29.87
C THR A 102 6.43 7.25 28.85
N ALA A 103 7.26 8.24 28.49
CA ALA A 103 8.35 8.04 27.52
C ALA A 103 9.33 6.96 27.99
N LYS A 104 9.71 6.98 29.28
CA LYS A 104 10.60 5.98 29.87
C LYS A 104 9.97 4.58 29.87
N PHE A 105 8.68 4.47 30.17
CA PHE A 105 7.97 3.19 30.12
C PHE A 105 7.86 2.65 28.70
N VAL A 106 7.51 3.51 27.73
CA VAL A 106 7.44 3.11 26.31
C VAL A 106 8.79 2.60 25.82
N ASP A 107 9.89 3.28 26.17
CA ASP A 107 11.25 2.81 25.85
C ASP A 107 11.57 1.44 26.48
N GLN A 108 11.22 1.26 27.76
CA GLN A 108 11.37 -0.03 28.45
C GLN A 108 10.56 -1.14 27.76
N PHE A 109 9.31 -0.86 27.41
CA PHE A 109 8.44 -1.79 26.68
C PHE A 109 9.02 -2.13 25.31
N TRP A 110 9.55 -1.15 24.59
CA TRP A 110 10.09 -1.27 23.24
C TRP A 110 11.31 -2.19 23.19
N HIS A 111 12.24 -1.98 24.13
CA HIS A 111 13.50 -2.71 24.23
C HIS A 111 13.43 -3.93 25.16
N HIS A 112 12.26 -4.24 25.72
CA HIS A 112 12.11 -5.39 26.61
C HIS A 112 12.50 -6.69 25.89
N ARG A 113 13.25 -7.58 26.57
CA ARG A 113 13.78 -8.84 26.00
C ARG A 113 12.70 -9.72 25.35
N LEU A 114 11.47 -9.65 25.86
CA LEU A 114 10.34 -10.43 25.36
C LEU A 114 9.62 -9.75 24.20
N ASN A 115 9.71 -8.43 24.05
CA ASN A 115 9.03 -7.70 22.99
C ASN A 115 9.94 -7.49 21.77
N ARG A 116 11.18 -7.05 21.99
CA ARG A 116 12.18 -6.82 20.93
C ARG A 116 11.56 -6.04 19.76
N MET A 117 10.86 -4.95 20.06
CA MET A 117 10.04 -4.21 19.10
C MET A 117 10.80 -3.78 17.83
N PRO A 118 12.07 -3.34 17.89
CA PRO A 118 12.83 -2.97 16.69
C PRO A 118 12.87 -4.09 15.61
N ALA A 119 13.03 -5.35 16.02
CA ALA A 119 12.99 -6.49 15.09
C ALA A 119 11.55 -6.96 14.82
N ARG A 120 10.71 -6.95 15.86
CA ARG A 120 9.32 -7.46 15.82
C ARG A 120 8.48 -6.73 14.78
N ILE A 121 8.64 -5.42 14.63
CA ILE A 121 7.82 -4.59 13.73
C ILE A 121 7.99 -5.01 12.27
N VAL A 122 9.20 -5.41 11.86
CA VAL A 122 9.45 -5.96 10.53
C VAL A 122 8.69 -7.29 10.36
N GLU A 123 8.77 -8.18 11.36
CA GLU A 123 8.04 -9.47 11.35
C GLU A 123 6.52 -9.26 11.31
N LEU A 124 5.99 -8.27 12.04
CA LEU A 124 4.56 -7.93 12.03
C LEU A 124 4.12 -7.36 10.67
N CYS A 125 4.97 -6.55 10.01
CA CYS A 125 4.70 -6.02 8.68
C CYS A 125 4.73 -7.11 7.60
N ASP A 126 5.70 -8.03 7.68
CA ASP A 126 5.78 -9.20 6.79
C ASP A 126 4.53 -10.08 6.94
N GLU A 127 4.12 -10.39 8.17
CA GLU A 127 2.94 -11.22 8.42
C GLU A 127 1.66 -10.53 7.91
N LEU A 128 1.48 -9.24 8.21
CA LEU A 128 0.35 -8.46 7.71
C LEU A 128 0.30 -8.46 6.17
N THR A 129 1.44 -8.34 5.49
CA THR A 129 1.52 -8.35 4.02
C THR A 129 1.16 -9.73 3.44
N ARG A 130 1.58 -10.80 4.12
CA ARG A 130 1.38 -12.20 3.69
C ARG A 130 -0.02 -12.72 3.92
N THR A 131 -0.69 -12.31 4.99
CA THR A 131 -1.99 -12.87 5.39
C THR A 131 -3.14 -11.87 5.30
N GLY A 132 -2.83 -10.58 5.17
CA GLY A 132 -3.80 -9.49 5.23
C GLY A 132 -4.33 -9.22 6.64
N ASN A 133 -3.91 -10.00 7.63
CA ASN A 133 -4.48 -10.02 8.98
C ASN A 133 -3.37 -10.13 10.03
N LEU A 134 -3.40 -9.27 11.03
CA LEU A 134 -2.48 -9.32 12.16
C LEU A 134 -3.27 -9.48 13.45
N PHE A 135 -3.11 -10.64 14.08
CA PHE A 135 -3.69 -10.94 15.39
C PHE A 135 -2.61 -10.82 16.46
N ILE A 136 -2.71 -9.79 17.29
CA ILE A 136 -1.76 -9.51 18.36
C ILE A 136 -2.37 -9.93 19.71
N LEU A 137 -1.81 -10.97 20.30
CA LEU A 137 -2.07 -11.39 21.66
C LEU A 137 -1.31 -10.50 22.65
N LEU A 138 -2.03 -9.88 23.57
CA LEU A 138 -1.52 -8.99 24.60
C LEU A 138 -1.73 -9.60 25.99
N SER A 139 -0.64 -10.08 26.56
CA SER A 139 -0.56 -10.52 27.96
C SER A 139 0.10 -9.42 28.79
N THR A 140 -0.33 -9.20 30.03
CA THR A 140 0.27 -8.15 30.88
C THR A 140 0.53 -8.72 32.25
N ASP A 141 1.71 -8.47 32.79
CA ASP A 141 2.06 -8.91 34.14
C ASP A 141 1.43 -8.01 35.22
N LYS A 142 1.61 -8.41 36.48
CA LYS A 142 1.12 -7.67 37.66
C LYS A 142 1.73 -6.27 37.81
N THR A 143 2.87 -6.02 37.16
CA THR A 143 3.50 -4.69 37.16
C THR A 143 2.88 -3.78 36.10
N GLY A 144 2.02 -4.28 35.21
CA GLY A 144 1.50 -3.52 34.09
C GLY A 144 2.45 -3.49 32.89
N MET A 145 3.46 -4.36 32.83
CA MET A 145 4.29 -4.55 31.63
C MET A 145 3.59 -5.51 30.68
N SER A 146 3.34 -5.06 29.45
CA SER A 146 2.66 -5.83 28.42
C SER A 146 3.65 -6.57 27.51
N PHE A 147 3.27 -7.78 27.11
CA PHE A 147 3.99 -8.62 26.16
C PHE A 147 3.12 -8.97 24.96
N ILE A 148 3.72 -8.84 23.78
CA ILE A 148 3.04 -8.98 22.50
C ILE A 148 3.46 -10.26 21.78
N ARG A 149 2.50 -11.05 21.31
CA ARG A 149 2.73 -12.21 20.44
C ARG A 149 1.81 -12.15 19.23
N ALA A 150 2.36 -12.33 18.04
CA ALA A 150 1.55 -12.51 16.85
C ALA A 150 1.04 -13.95 16.81
N ILE A 151 -0.28 -14.13 16.68
CA ILE A 151 -0.88 -15.42 16.37
C ILE A 151 -1.01 -15.50 14.85
N PRO A 152 -0.51 -16.58 14.21
CA PRO A 152 -0.68 -16.78 12.77
C PRO A 152 -2.16 -16.72 12.38
N ALA A 153 -2.47 -16.01 11.29
CA ALA A 153 -3.86 -15.87 10.84
C ALA A 153 -4.50 -17.22 10.45
N VAL A 154 -3.68 -18.21 10.08
CA VAL A 154 -4.13 -19.57 9.74
C VAL A 154 -4.67 -20.34 10.96
N ASP A 155 -4.25 -19.98 12.17
CA ASP A 155 -4.63 -20.63 13.41
C ASP A 155 -5.94 -20.09 14.00
N ILE A 156 -6.47 -18.99 13.46
CA ILE A 156 -7.77 -18.43 13.87
C ILE A 156 -8.87 -19.08 13.02
N ASP A 157 -9.84 -19.69 13.68
CA ASP A 157 -11.00 -20.31 13.05
C ASP A 157 -12.09 -19.26 12.79
N ARG A 158 -12.47 -18.53 13.84
CA ARG A 158 -13.67 -17.66 13.82
C ARG A 158 -13.45 -16.34 14.55
N ILE A 159 -14.01 -15.28 13.98
CA ILE A 159 -14.17 -13.97 14.62
C ILE A 159 -15.63 -13.82 15.00
N ILE A 160 -15.92 -13.72 16.29
CA ILE A 160 -17.26 -13.48 16.81
C ILE A 160 -17.43 -11.97 16.90
N SER A 161 -18.30 -11.39 16.06
CA SER A 161 -18.60 -9.95 16.09
C SER A 161 -19.87 -9.62 16.86
N SER A 162 -20.10 -8.33 17.08
CA SER A 162 -21.38 -7.82 17.56
C SER A 162 -22.50 -8.13 16.55
N PRO A 163 -23.74 -8.43 17.00
CA PRO A 163 -24.86 -8.75 16.10
C PRO A 163 -25.21 -7.64 15.10
N ASN A 164 -25.00 -6.37 15.48
CA ASN A 164 -25.36 -5.20 14.68
C ASN A 164 -24.16 -4.52 14.03
N ASP A 165 -22.94 -4.93 14.37
CA ASP A 165 -21.71 -4.35 13.84
C ASP A 165 -20.68 -5.45 13.61
N ILE A 166 -20.51 -5.78 12.33
CA ILE A 166 -19.59 -6.82 11.91
C ILE A 166 -18.12 -6.41 12.09
N GLU A 167 -17.82 -5.11 12.10
CA GLU A 167 -16.47 -4.59 12.25
C GLU A 167 -16.01 -4.59 13.71
N GLN A 168 -16.93 -4.79 14.66
CA GLN A 168 -16.63 -4.87 16.08
C GLN A 168 -16.46 -6.34 16.54
N PRO A 169 -15.22 -6.84 16.66
CA PRO A 169 -14.98 -8.17 17.21
C PRO A 169 -15.22 -8.19 18.74
N LEU A 170 -15.82 -9.26 19.22
CA LEU A 170 -16.03 -9.56 20.65
C LEU A 170 -15.07 -10.65 21.14
N ALA A 171 -14.82 -11.67 20.31
CA ALA A 171 -13.93 -12.77 20.64
C ALA A 171 -13.36 -13.45 19.38
N PHE A 172 -12.22 -14.12 19.56
CA PHE A 172 -11.51 -14.87 18.53
C PHE A 172 -11.33 -16.30 19.00
N THR A 173 -11.77 -17.26 18.18
CA THR A 173 -11.63 -18.68 18.47
C THR A 173 -10.52 -19.26 17.60
N THR A 174 -9.55 -19.91 18.21
CA THR A 174 -8.50 -20.63 17.48
C THR A 174 -9.04 -21.92 16.89
N LYS A 175 -8.31 -22.49 15.94
CA LYS A 175 -8.49 -23.87 15.54
C LYS A 175 -8.07 -24.80 16.67
N VAL A 176 -8.53 -26.03 16.53
CA VAL A 176 -8.14 -27.15 17.39
C VAL A 176 -6.63 -27.36 17.24
N ASN A 177 -5.90 -27.26 18.34
CA ASN A 177 -4.46 -27.51 18.36
C ASN A 177 -4.15 -29.02 18.31
N GLU A 178 -2.85 -29.38 18.25
CA GLU A 178 -2.41 -30.80 18.28
C GLU A 178 -2.89 -31.55 19.54
N GLY A 179 -3.17 -30.83 20.63
CA GLY A 179 -3.71 -31.35 21.89
C GLY A 179 -5.23 -31.50 21.93
N LEU A 180 -5.93 -31.26 20.81
CA LEU A 180 -7.40 -31.27 20.71
C LEU A 180 -8.11 -30.18 21.53
N GLU A 181 -7.41 -29.10 21.88
CA GLU A 181 -7.92 -27.96 22.62
C GLU A 181 -8.15 -26.76 21.69
N THR A 182 -9.22 -26.02 21.97
CA THR A 182 -9.56 -24.77 21.31
C THR A 182 -9.46 -23.63 22.32
N PHE A 183 -8.75 -22.56 21.96
CA PHE A 183 -8.65 -21.37 22.79
C PHE A 183 -9.56 -20.26 22.25
N THR A 184 -10.30 -19.63 23.15
CA THR A 184 -11.10 -18.45 22.84
C THR A 184 -10.51 -17.25 23.56
N TYR A 185 -10.01 -16.28 22.78
CA TYR A 185 -9.47 -15.03 23.29
C TYR A 185 -10.50 -13.92 23.17
N THR A 186 -10.66 -13.12 24.23
CA THR A 186 -11.53 -11.94 24.19
C THR A 186 -10.88 -10.83 23.38
N ALA A 187 -11.67 -10.14 22.55
CA ALA A 187 -11.20 -8.96 21.85
C ALA A 187 -10.94 -7.82 22.84
N TYR A 188 -9.91 -7.00 22.56
CA TYR A 188 -9.64 -5.83 23.37
C TYR A 188 -10.83 -4.85 23.36
N ASN A 189 -11.28 -4.44 24.55
CA ASN A 189 -12.27 -3.40 24.73
C ASN A 189 -11.79 -2.43 25.82
N PRO A 190 -11.52 -1.15 25.49
CA PRO A 190 -10.94 -0.18 26.43
C PRO A 190 -11.84 0.10 27.65
N LEU A 191 -13.15 -0.15 27.55
CA LEU A 191 -14.09 0.09 28.66
C LEU A 191 -14.04 -1.02 29.72
N ASN A 192 -13.69 -2.24 29.31
CA ASN A 192 -13.71 -3.42 30.17
C ASN A 192 -12.31 -3.93 30.52
N ASP A 193 -11.27 -3.41 29.87
CA ASP A 193 -9.88 -3.80 30.09
C ASP A 193 -9.35 -3.24 31.41
N THR A 194 -9.56 -3.99 32.48
CA THR A 194 -9.14 -3.62 33.84
C THR A 194 -8.45 -4.78 34.54
N ALA A 195 -7.48 -4.48 35.40
CA ALA A 195 -6.80 -5.46 36.26
C ALA A 195 -7.77 -6.02 37.33
N ARG A 196 -8.66 -6.92 36.93
CA ARG A 196 -9.72 -7.51 37.78
C ARG A 196 -9.52 -8.99 38.10
N GLY A 197 -8.44 -9.62 37.64
CA GLY A 197 -8.16 -11.01 38.01
C GLY A 197 -8.01 -11.15 39.53
N ALA A 198 -8.36 -12.32 40.08
CA ALA A 198 -8.28 -12.60 41.52
C ALA A 198 -6.89 -12.30 42.15
N ASN A 199 -5.84 -12.23 41.32
CA ASN A 199 -4.46 -11.95 41.70
C ASN A 199 -3.95 -10.57 41.22
N GLY A 200 -4.82 -9.66 40.78
CA GLY A 200 -4.44 -8.37 40.17
C GLY A 200 -3.86 -8.50 38.76
N GLU A 201 -4.17 -9.60 38.07
CA GLU A 201 -3.72 -9.87 36.70
C GLU A 201 -4.68 -9.27 35.67
N PHE A 202 -4.13 -8.83 34.54
CA PHE A 202 -4.92 -8.40 33.40
C PHE A 202 -5.37 -9.60 32.57
N PRO A 203 -6.59 -9.59 32.02
CA PRO A 203 -6.99 -10.60 31.06
C PRO A 203 -6.08 -10.54 29.83
N THR A 204 -5.75 -11.74 29.31
CA THR A 204 -5.10 -11.82 28.00
C THR A 204 -6.14 -11.49 26.94
N VAL A 205 -5.84 -10.48 26.13
CA VAL A 205 -6.74 -9.99 25.07
C VAL A 205 -6.07 -10.11 23.72
N LEU A 206 -6.90 -10.14 22.68
CA LEU A 206 -6.43 -10.16 21.30
C LEU A 206 -6.88 -8.89 20.58
N VAL A 207 -5.95 -8.28 19.84
CA VAL A 207 -6.21 -7.13 18.97
C VAL A 207 -6.02 -7.57 17.52
N HIS A 208 -6.97 -7.22 16.66
CA HIS A 208 -6.96 -7.60 15.25
C HIS A 208 -6.83 -6.36 14.36
N TYR A 209 -5.86 -6.41 13.45
CA TYR A 209 -5.67 -5.41 12.41
C TYR A 209 -5.79 -6.10 11.04
N ALA A 210 -6.57 -5.52 10.14
CA ALA A 210 -6.82 -6.08 8.80
C ALA A 210 -6.54 -5.04 7.71
N ILE A 211 -6.06 -5.52 6.56
CA ILE A 211 -5.79 -4.71 5.37
C ILE A 211 -6.50 -5.28 4.13
N ASN A 212 -6.69 -4.46 3.10
CA ASN A 212 -7.35 -4.84 1.84
C ASN A 212 -8.74 -5.46 2.04
N ARG A 213 -9.42 -5.06 3.12
CA ARG A 213 -10.72 -5.60 3.52
C ARG A 213 -11.84 -4.85 2.79
N PRO A 214 -12.74 -5.54 2.05
CA PRO A 214 -13.90 -4.88 1.46
C PRO A 214 -14.89 -4.44 2.56
N ALA A 215 -15.74 -3.46 2.26
CA ALA A 215 -16.73 -2.98 3.21
C ALA A 215 -17.70 -4.12 3.62
N GLY A 216 -17.84 -4.32 4.94
CA GLY A 216 -18.68 -5.38 5.51
C GLY A 216 -18.06 -6.77 5.50
N ALA A 217 -16.75 -6.90 5.24
CA ALA A 217 -15.98 -8.11 5.52
C ALA A 217 -15.30 -8.00 6.89
N GLN A 218 -15.07 -9.14 7.56
CA GLN A 218 -14.29 -9.19 8.79
C GLN A 218 -12.80 -9.38 8.52
N TRP A 219 -12.46 -10.14 7.48
CA TRP A 219 -11.09 -10.57 7.22
C TRP A 219 -10.41 -9.67 6.18
N GLY A 220 -9.13 -9.40 6.40
CA GLY A 220 -8.27 -8.79 5.40
C GLY A 220 -7.84 -9.76 4.31
N GLU A 221 -7.39 -9.21 3.18
CA GLU A 221 -6.85 -10.00 2.06
C GLU A 221 -5.32 -9.80 1.91
N PRO A 222 -4.54 -10.89 1.72
CA PRO A 222 -3.11 -10.80 1.43
C PRO A 222 -2.78 -9.97 0.20
N ASP A 223 -1.66 -9.23 0.23
CA ASP A 223 -1.12 -8.53 -0.96
C ASP A 223 -0.71 -9.55 -2.05
N LEU A 224 -0.35 -10.78 -1.67
CA LEU A 224 0.04 -11.85 -2.60
C LEU A 224 -1.14 -12.59 -3.23
N SER A 225 -2.33 -12.56 -2.63
CA SER A 225 -3.53 -13.31 -3.05
C SER A 225 -3.85 -13.18 -4.55
N PRO A 226 -3.96 -11.95 -5.13
CA PRO A 226 -4.25 -11.79 -6.56
C PRO A 226 -3.08 -12.22 -7.46
N LEU A 227 -1.87 -12.35 -6.92
CA LEU A 227 -0.65 -12.66 -7.67
C LEU A 227 -0.37 -14.16 -7.77
N LEU A 228 -0.95 -14.99 -6.88
CA LEU A 228 -0.66 -16.42 -6.79
C LEU A 228 -0.73 -17.17 -8.13
N PRO A 229 -1.80 -17.02 -8.96
CA PRO A 229 -1.87 -17.74 -10.23
C PRO A 229 -0.76 -17.33 -11.20
N TRP A 230 -0.38 -16.05 -11.17
CA TRP A 230 0.62 -15.48 -12.06
C TRP A 230 2.05 -15.82 -11.62
N LEU A 231 2.31 -15.83 -10.32
CA LEU A 231 3.57 -16.31 -9.74
C LEU A 231 3.81 -17.78 -10.14
N ARG A 232 2.79 -18.64 -10.01
CA ARG A 232 2.89 -20.05 -10.43
C ARG A 232 3.13 -20.19 -11.92
N ARG A 233 2.37 -19.47 -12.75
CA ARG A 233 2.55 -19.49 -14.21
C ARG A 233 3.93 -19.01 -14.62
N TYR A 234 4.47 -17.97 -13.97
CA TYR A 234 5.79 -17.45 -14.25
C TYR A 234 6.90 -18.45 -13.89
N SER A 235 6.82 -19.09 -12.72
CA SER A 235 7.76 -20.14 -12.33
C SER A 235 7.70 -21.35 -13.26
N ALA A 236 6.50 -21.86 -13.54
CA ALA A 236 6.30 -22.99 -14.45
C ALA A 236 6.83 -22.69 -15.86
N TRP A 237 6.57 -21.48 -16.36
CA TRP A 237 7.10 -21.03 -17.64
C TRP A 237 8.64 -21.01 -17.66
N LEU A 238 9.28 -20.49 -16.61
CA LEU A 238 10.75 -20.51 -16.49
C LEU A 238 11.31 -21.94 -16.45
N GLU A 239 10.68 -22.83 -15.69
CA GLU A 239 11.07 -24.24 -15.63
C GLU A 239 10.98 -24.91 -17.01
N ASP A 240 9.88 -24.70 -17.73
CA ASP A 240 9.71 -25.25 -19.07
C ASP A 240 10.74 -24.69 -20.05
N ARG A 241 11.15 -23.42 -19.91
CA ARG A 241 12.25 -22.84 -20.69
C ARG A 241 13.59 -23.50 -20.37
N VAL A 242 13.88 -23.77 -19.10
CA VAL A 242 15.10 -24.51 -18.71
C VAL A 242 15.07 -25.93 -19.30
N ARG A 243 13.91 -26.60 -19.25
CA ARG A 243 13.72 -27.93 -19.86
C ARG A 243 13.90 -27.89 -21.37
N LEU A 244 13.29 -26.94 -22.07
CA LEU A 244 13.45 -26.76 -23.53
C LEU A 244 14.90 -26.50 -23.91
N ASN A 245 15.63 -25.69 -23.14
CA ASN A 245 17.06 -25.46 -23.36
C ASN A 245 17.89 -26.74 -23.19
N ARG A 246 17.53 -27.61 -22.24
CA ARG A 246 18.14 -28.94 -22.11
C ARG A 246 17.83 -29.82 -23.32
N PHE A 247 16.59 -29.82 -23.80
CA PHE A 247 16.17 -30.59 -24.99
C PHE A 247 16.72 -30.03 -26.30
N ARG A 248 17.16 -28.78 -26.35
CA ARG A 248 17.87 -28.23 -27.52
C ARG A 248 19.15 -29.01 -27.85
N ASN A 249 19.77 -29.62 -26.85
CA ASN A 249 20.95 -30.47 -27.03
C ASN A 249 20.58 -31.91 -27.43
N ALA A 250 19.29 -32.28 -27.43
CA ALA A 250 18.80 -33.56 -27.90
C ALA A 250 18.52 -33.45 -29.41
N PHE A 251 19.54 -33.73 -30.22
CA PHE A 251 19.40 -33.76 -31.67
C PHE A 251 18.75 -35.08 -32.10
N LEU A 252 17.72 -34.98 -32.93
CA LEU A 252 17.22 -36.12 -33.69
C LEU A 252 17.92 -36.14 -35.04
N TYR A 253 18.65 -37.21 -35.31
CA TYR A 253 19.27 -37.44 -36.61
C TYR A 253 18.29 -38.20 -37.50
N VAL A 254 18.03 -37.66 -38.68
CA VAL A 254 17.32 -38.34 -39.75
C VAL A 254 18.32 -38.71 -40.82
N VAL A 255 18.54 -40.01 -40.96
CA VAL A 255 19.38 -40.61 -42.00
C VAL A 255 18.47 -40.97 -43.17
N SER A 256 18.65 -40.30 -44.30
CA SER A 256 17.92 -40.55 -45.54
C SER A 256 18.89 -41.08 -46.59
N GLY A 257 18.59 -42.24 -47.16
CA GLY A 257 19.46 -42.86 -48.15
C GLY A 257 18.76 -43.89 -49.02
N SER A 258 19.42 -44.29 -50.10
CA SER A 258 18.92 -45.32 -51.03
C SER A 258 19.31 -46.71 -50.54
N PHE A 259 18.41 -47.35 -49.78
CA PHE A 259 18.61 -48.72 -49.27
C PHE A 259 18.06 -49.77 -50.23
N ILE A 260 18.78 -50.90 -50.38
CA ILE A 260 18.44 -51.99 -51.31
C ILE A 260 17.23 -52.82 -50.81
N SER A 261 17.01 -52.90 -49.49
CA SER A 261 15.88 -53.60 -48.87
C SER A 261 15.50 -52.99 -47.50
N GLU A 262 14.29 -53.27 -47.01
CA GLU A 262 13.84 -52.81 -45.69
C GLU A 262 14.64 -53.45 -44.54
N GLU A 263 15.08 -54.70 -44.73
CA GLU A 263 15.98 -55.40 -43.80
C GLU A 263 17.34 -54.68 -43.69
N ALA A 264 17.90 -54.21 -44.81
CA ALA A 264 19.15 -53.46 -44.82
C ALA A 264 19.02 -52.10 -44.10
N ARG A 265 17.87 -51.42 -44.25
CA ARG A 265 17.55 -50.18 -43.52
C ARG A 265 17.50 -50.42 -42.01
N LEU A 266 16.82 -51.48 -41.58
CA LEU A 266 16.70 -51.84 -40.16
C LEU A 266 18.04 -52.24 -39.55
N ALA A 267 18.85 -53.03 -40.27
CA ALA A 267 20.19 -53.39 -39.81
C ALA A 267 21.08 -52.15 -39.61
N ARG A 268 21.03 -51.18 -40.54
CA ARG A 268 21.75 -49.90 -40.42
C ARG A 268 21.23 -49.06 -39.24
N GLN A 269 19.91 -49.01 -39.03
CA GLN A 269 19.31 -48.32 -37.90
C GLN A 269 19.77 -48.93 -36.56
N GLN A 270 19.86 -50.26 -36.46
CA GLN A 270 20.35 -50.95 -35.27
C GLN A 270 21.83 -50.68 -35.01
N GLN A 271 22.68 -50.63 -36.05
CA GLN A 271 24.09 -50.27 -35.92
C GLN A 271 24.29 -48.86 -35.35
N ILE A 272 23.52 -47.89 -35.86
CA ILE A 272 23.60 -46.49 -35.39
C ILE A 272 23.06 -46.37 -33.96
N ALA A 273 21.99 -47.11 -33.63
CA ALA A 273 21.44 -47.13 -32.27
C ALA A 273 22.42 -47.74 -31.24
N ALA A 274 23.24 -48.71 -31.65
CA ALA A 274 24.26 -49.31 -30.80
C ALA A 274 25.46 -48.37 -30.56
N HIS A 275 25.79 -47.52 -31.53
CA HIS A 275 26.92 -46.57 -31.46
C HIS A 275 26.51 -45.17 -31.95
N PRO A 276 25.69 -44.44 -31.18
CA PRO A 276 25.28 -43.11 -31.57
C PRO A 276 26.49 -42.16 -31.60
N PRO A 277 26.61 -41.28 -32.61
CA PRO A 277 27.68 -40.30 -32.69
C PRO A 277 27.64 -39.34 -31.49
N ALA A 278 28.80 -39.13 -30.86
CA ALA A 278 28.95 -38.16 -29.78
C ALA A 278 28.85 -36.71 -30.33
N PRO A 279 28.34 -35.75 -29.55
CA PRO A 279 28.31 -34.35 -29.97
C PRO A 279 29.70 -33.87 -30.42
N GLY A 280 29.79 -33.30 -31.63
CA GLY A 280 31.05 -32.82 -32.23
C GLY A 280 31.82 -33.85 -33.07
N SER A 281 31.29 -35.07 -33.27
CA SER A 281 31.88 -36.04 -34.19
C SER A 281 31.80 -35.58 -35.65
N VAL A 282 32.87 -35.75 -36.41
CA VAL A 282 32.88 -35.52 -37.86
C VAL A 282 32.45 -36.80 -38.58
N GLN A 283 31.38 -36.73 -39.37
CA GLN A 283 30.96 -37.81 -40.25
C GLN A 283 31.22 -37.44 -41.71
N VAL A 284 31.74 -38.39 -42.48
CA VAL A 284 31.93 -38.28 -43.93
C VAL A 284 30.91 -39.20 -44.58
N THR A 285 30.02 -38.64 -45.38
CA THR A 285 28.97 -39.38 -46.09
C THR A 285 29.29 -39.52 -47.58
N ASP A 286 28.78 -40.57 -48.22
CA ASP A 286 28.85 -40.74 -49.67
C ASP A 286 27.58 -40.16 -50.35
N SER A 287 27.42 -40.37 -51.67
CA SER A 287 26.23 -39.91 -52.39
C SER A 287 24.95 -40.70 -52.09
N SER A 288 25.03 -41.79 -51.32
CA SER A 288 23.91 -42.69 -51.03
C SER A 288 23.24 -42.41 -49.68
N GLU A 289 23.94 -41.75 -48.76
CA GLU A 289 23.48 -41.48 -47.39
C GLU A 289 23.56 -39.97 -47.08
N THR A 290 22.45 -39.39 -46.66
CA THR A 290 22.36 -37.99 -46.24
C THR A 290 21.90 -37.91 -44.79
N TRP A 291 22.64 -37.15 -43.99
CA TRP A 291 22.33 -36.92 -42.59
C TRP A 291 21.73 -35.53 -42.44
N SER A 292 20.52 -35.46 -41.88
CA SER A 292 19.88 -34.22 -41.51
C SER A 292 19.58 -34.20 -40.02
N VAL A 293 19.71 -33.03 -39.41
CA VAL A 293 19.40 -32.83 -38.00
C VAL A 293 18.04 -32.15 -37.90
N ILE A 294 17.08 -32.82 -37.28
CA ILE A 294 15.85 -32.17 -36.87
C ILE A 294 16.10 -31.58 -35.49
N SER A 295 16.35 -30.27 -35.47
CA SER A 295 16.38 -29.48 -34.24
C SER A 295 15.03 -28.81 -34.01
N PRO A 296 14.50 -28.79 -32.76
CA PRO A 296 13.33 -27.98 -32.44
C PRO A 296 13.59 -26.50 -32.77
N LYS A 297 12.74 -25.90 -33.60
CA LYS A 297 12.79 -24.45 -33.87
C LYS A 297 12.17 -23.72 -32.68
N LEU A 298 13.00 -23.38 -31.70
CA LEU A 298 12.60 -22.64 -30.51
C LEU A 298 12.68 -21.14 -30.83
N GLU A 299 11.57 -20.51 -31.18
CA GLU A 299 11.46 -19.06 -31.43
C GLU A 299 11.76 -18.27 -30.15
N ALA A 300 13.05 -18.11 -29.83
CA ALA A 300 13.52 -17.63 -28.54
C ALA A 300 13.25 -16.13 -28.29
N LEU A 301 13.03 -15.35 -29.36
CA LEU A 301 12.72 -13.92 -29.28
C LEU A 301 11.30 -13.69 -28.72
N ASP A 302 10.30 -14.43 -29.21
CA ASP A 302 8.91 -14.30 -28.74
C ASP A 302 8.77 -14.73 -27.28
N ALA A 303 9.52 -15.76 -26.86
CA ALA A 303 9.55 -16.20 -25.47
C ALA A 303 10.01 -15.10 -24.49
N ARG A 304 10.89 -14.19 -24.89
CA ARG A 304 11.31 -13.10 -24.00
C ARG A 304 10.15 -12.15 -23.71
N GLU A 305 9.37 -11.79 -24.72
CA GLU A 305 8.20 -10.91 -24.58
C GLU A 305 7.12 -11.54 -23.70
N ASP A 306 6.88 -12.85 -23.85
CA ASP A 306 5.91 -13.58 -23.01
C ASP A 306 6.31 -13.58 -21.53
N GLY A 307 7.57 -13.90 -21.23
CA GLY A 307 8.09 -13.89 -19.86
C GLY A 307 8.02 -12.49 -19.24
N LEU A 308 8.32 -11.46 -20.04
CA LEU A 308 8.28 -10.08 -19.61
C LEU A 308 6.83 -9.59 -19.41
N ALA A 309 5.87 -10.02 -20.23
CA ALA A 309 4.45 -9.73 -20.06
C ALA A 309 3.89 -10.32 -18.75
N LEU A 310 4.27 -11.56 -18.40
CA LEU A 310 3.90 -12.19 -17.13
C LEU A 310 4.48 -11.41 -15.95
N LYS A 311 5.77 -11.07 -16.00
CA LYS A 311 6.44 -10.31 -14.93
C LYS A 311 5.86 -8.90 -14.79
N LYS A 312 5.52 -8.23 -15.90
CA LYS A 312 4.81 -6.93 -15.92
C LYS A 312 3.46 -7.00 -15.22
N LEU A 313 2.68 -8.05 -15.47
CA LEU A 313 1.39 -8.22 -14.81
C LEU A 313 1.55 -8.38 -13.30
N ILE A 314 2.55 -9.15 -12.86
CA ILE A 314 2.87 -9.28 -11.42
C ILE A 314 3.30 -7.93 -10.84
N ALA A 315 4.20 -7.22 -11.53
CA ALA A 315 4.70 -5.90 -11.13
C ALA A 315 3.59 -4.86 -11.03
N ALA A 316 2.66 -4.84 -11.99
CA ALA A 316 1.48 -3.98 -11.98
C ALA A 316 0.51 -4.34 -10.86
N GLY A 317 0.26 -5.64 -10.64
CA GLY A 317 -0.63 -6.12 -9.58
C GLY A 317 -0.15 -5.77 -8.18
N VAL A 318 1.17 -5.78 -7.95
CA VAL A 318 1.76 -5.32 -6.69
C VAL A 318 2.00 -3.81 -6.67
N GLY A 319 2.04 -3.13 -7.82
CA GLY A 319 2.39 -1.71 -7.89
C GLY A 319 3.87 -1.43 -7.62
N LEU A 320 4.77 -2.32 -8.05
CA LEU A 320 6.22 -2.14 -8.03
C LEU A 320 6.71 -1.90 -9.47
N PRO A 321 7.65 -0.97 -9.69
CA PRO A 321 8.21 -0.76 -11.01
C PRO A 321 9.18 -1.90 -11.36
N MET A 322 9.30 -2.22 -12.66
CA MET A 322 10.11 -3.35 -13.15
C MET A 322 11.57 -3.31 -12.69
N HIS A 323 12.16 -2.11 -12.59
CA HIS A 323 13.54 -1.94 -12.17
C HIS A 323 13.77 -2.27 -10.68
N PHE A 324 12.74 -2.30 -9.84
CA PHE A 324 12.84 -2.81 -8.45
C PHE A 324 12.90 -4.34 -8.41
N LEU A 325 12.46 -5.01 -9.48
CA LEU A 325 12.43 -6.46 -9.65
C LEU A 325 13.55 -6.95 -10.59
N ALA A 326 14.67 -6.21 -10.63
CA ALA A 326 15.86 -6.49 -11.44
C ALA A 326 15.65 -6.44 -12.96
N GLU A 327 14.64 -5.72 -13.46
CA GLU A 327 14.42 -5.50 -14.90
C GLU A 327 14.51 -4.01 -15.26
N PRO A 328 15.68 -3.51 -15.65
CA PRO A 328 15.81 -2.16 -16.18
C PRO A 328 15.30 -2.14 -17.63
N GLU A 329 14.06 -1.70 -17.86
CA GLU A 329 13.47 -1.57 -19.20
C GLU A 329 14.08 -0.41 -20.02
N GLY A 330 15.40 -0.41 -20.23
CA GLY A 330 16.11 0.74 -20.80
C GLY A 330 15.98 2.00 -19.93
N ALA A 331 15.61 1.83 -18.65
CA ALA A 331 15.47 2.95 -17.73
C ALA A 331 16.83 3.61 -17.50
N THR A 332 16.90 4.91 -17.79
CA THR A 332 17.99 5.76 -17.33
C THR A 332 17.78 6.05 -15.85
N ARG A 333 18.81 6.52 -15.14
CA ARG A 333 18.68 6.93 -13.74
C ARG A 333 17.47 7.87 -13.54
N THR A 334 17.31 8.85 -14.43
CA THR A 334 16.23 9.84 -14.38
C THR A 334 14.83 9.23 -14.55
N THR A 335 14.67 8.23 -15.42
CA THR A 335 13.37 7.59 -15.63
C THR A 335 13.05 6.58 -14.53
N ALA A 336 14.06 5.89 -13.97
CA ALA A 336 13.90 5.04 -12.80
C ALA A 336 13.46 5.85 -11.57
N GLU A 337 14.12 6.97 -11.28
CA GLU A 337 13.77 7.88 -10.18
C GLU A 337 12.36 8.48 -10.34
N SER A 338 11.91 8.72 -11.58
CA SER A 338 10.57 9.27 -11.85
C SER A 338 9.46 8.22 -11.79
N ALA A 339 9.75 6.96 -12.16
CA ALA A 339 8.78 5.88 -12.23
C ALA A 339 8.36 5.32 -10.85
N GLY A 340 9.06 5.68 -9.77
CA GLY A 340 8.76 5.20 -8.41
C GLY A 340 7.63 5.93 -7.67
N GLY A 341 7.14 7.07 -8.17
CA GLY A 341 6.18 7.93 -7.45
C GLY A 341 4.93 7.21 -6.88
N PRO A 342 4.14 6.51 -7.72
CA PRO A 342 2.97 5.76 -7.25
C PRO A 342 3.32 4.66 -6.23
N THR A 343 4.47 4.02 -6.40
CA THR A 343 4.97 2.98 -5.49
C THR A 343 5.31 3.55 -4.12
N PHE A 344 5.98 4.71 -4.06
CA PHE A 344 6.26 5.39 -2.80
C PHE A 344 4.95 5.82 -2.10
N ARG A 345 3.94 6.30 -2.83
CA ARG A 345 2.61 6.59 -2.26
C ARG A 345 1.94 5.35 -1.65
N ARG A 346 2.07 4.18 -2.29
CA ARG A 346 1.58 2.91 -1.73
C ARG A 346 2.30 2.56 -0.42
N PHE A 347 3.63 2.73 -0.37
CA PHE A 347 4.39 2.50 0.86
C PHE A 347 4.05 3.52 1.95
N GLU A 348 3.84 4.80 1.60
CA GLU A 348 3.36 5.82 2.54
C GLU A 348 2.00 5.46 3.13
N GLN A 349 1.05 5.01 2.30
CA GLN A 349 -0.24 4.55 2.79
C GLN A 349 -0.10 3.38 3.78
N ARG A 350 0.78 2.42 3.48
CA ARG A 350 1.07 1.30 4.39
C ARG A 350 1.77 1.77 5.67
N GLN A 351 2.68 2.73 5.59
CA GLN A 351 3.37 3.32 6.74
C GLN A 351 2.42 4.14 7.62
N GLN A 352 1.46 4.85 7.04
CA GLN A 352 0.39 5.52 7.79
C GLN A 352 -0.47 4.52 8.56
N PHE A 353 -0.84 3.41 7.92
CA PHE A 353 -1.56 2.32 8.60
C PHE A 353 -0.73 1.75 9.77
N PHE A 354 0.56 1.53 9.56
CA PHE A 354 1.45 1.02 10.61
C PHE A 354 1.66 2.04 11.74
N THR A 355 1.71 3.33 11.41
CA THR A 355 1.79 4.43 12.39
C THR A 355 0.55 4.45 13.27
N TRP A 356 -0.64 4.30 12.68
CA TRP A 356 -1.91 4.17 13.41
C TRP A 356 -1.90 2.92 14.30
N LEU A 357 -1.54 1.77 13.74
CA LEU A 357 -1.47 0.48 14.46
C LEU A 357 -0.53 0.57 15.67
N LEU A 358 0.68 1.10 15.50
CA LEU A 358 1.63 1.28 16.60
C LEU A 358 1.13 2.27 17.64
N THR A 359 0.48 3.35 17.22
CA THR A 359 -0.10 4.34 18.15
C THR A 359 -1.19 3.70 19.00
N ASP A 360 -2.11 2.97 18.39
CA ASP A 360 -3.19 2.24 19.07
C ASP A 360 -2.60 1.20 20.04
N LEU A 361 -1.67 0.38 19.59
CA LEU A 361 -0.98 -0.62 20.42
C LEU A 361 -0.28 0.01 21.63
N LEU A 362 0.45 1.11 21.44
CA LEU A 362 1.12 1.82 22.53
C LEU A 362 0.11 2.43 23.51
N GLN A 363 -1.02 2.96 23.02
CA GLN A 363 -2.09 3.47 23.88
C GLN A 363 -2.66 2.36 24.76
N ILE A 364 -2.91 1.16 24.21
CA ILE A 364 -3.39 -0.01 24.97
C ILE A 364 -2.40 -0.37 26.09
N VAL A 365 -1.11 -0.48 25.75
CA VAL A 365 -0.07 -0.87 26.71
C VAL A 365 0.11 0.18 27.80
N VAL A 366 0.06 1.46 27.46
CA VAL A 366 0.18 2.56 28.41
C VAL A 366 -1.06 2.66 29.30
N GLN A 367 -2.26 2.47 28.76
CA GLN A 367 -3.51 2.47 29.54
C GLN A 367 -3.50 1.37 30.59
N ARG A 368 -2.99 0.17 30.26
CA ARG A 368 -2.80 -0.92 31.22
C ARG A 368 -1.79 -0.55 32.31
N ARG A 369 -0.64 0.03 31.93
CA ARG A 369 0.36 0.47 32.90
C ARG A 369 -0.15 1.55 33.85
N ALA A 370 -0.94 2.52 33.35
CA ALA A 370 -1.50 3.61 34.14
C ALA A 370 -2.48 3.14 35.24
N GLN A 371 -3.04 1.93 35.12
CA GLN A 371 -3.89 1.35 36.18
C GLN A 371 -3.09 0.85 37.39
N VAL A 372 -1.82 0.53 37.19
CA VAL A 372 -0.92 0.04 38.25
C VAL A 372 0.01 1.15 38.74
N ASP A 373 0.47 2.00 37.82
CA ASP A 373 1.41 3.08 38.07
C ASP A 373 0.76 4.44 37.80
N PHE A 374 0.31 5.09 38.86
CA PHE A 374 -0.36 6.39 38.81
C PHE A 374 0.56 7.55 38.40
N SER A 375 1.87 7.34 38.28
CA SER A 375 2.78 8.36 37.73
C SER A 375 2.58 8.54 36.21
N ILE A 376 1.98 7.55 35.54
CA ILE A 376 1.71 7.57 34.12
C ILE A 376 0.24 7.97 33.90
N PRO A 377 -0.05 9.01 33.10
CA PRO A 377 -1.41 9.37 32.78
C PRO A 377 -2.08 8.27 31.93
N ALA A 378 -3.38 8.03 32.15
CA ALA A 378 -4.14 7.01 31.40
C ALA A 378 -4.26 7.30 29.90
N HIS A 379 -4.21 8.58 29.50
CA HIS A 379 -4.34 9.03 28.12
C HIS A 379 -3.24 10.04 27.75
N PRO A 380 -1.98 9.60 27.63
CA PRO A 380 -0.91 10.49 27.19
C PRO A 380 -1.01 10.80 25.70
N GLN A 381 -0.56 11.99 25.31
CA GLN A 381 -0.33 12.31 23.90
C GLN A 381 0.95 11.61 23.44
N ILE A 382 0.78 10.51 22.71
CA ILE A 382 1.84 9.78 22.02
C ILE A 382 1.72 10.10 20.52
N SER A 383 2.80 10.55 19.91
CA SER A 383 2.87 10.73 18.46
C SER A 383 3.94 9.80 17.90
N VAL A 384 3.53 8.92 17.00
CA VAL A 384 4.42 8.05 16.23
C VAL A 384 4.60 8.67 14.84
N SER A 385 5.83 8.72 14.35
CA SER A 385 6.15 9.15 12.98
C SER A 385 7.08 8.15 12.31
N GLY A 386 6.73 7.71 11.10
CA GLY A 386 7.65 6.97 10.25
C GLY A 386 8.73 7.89 9.68
N ALA A 387 9.87 7.31 9.33
CA ALA A 387 10.90 8.03 8.59
C ALA A 387 10.47 8.29 7.15
N ASP A 388 11.08 9.31 6.53
CA ASP A 388 10.86 9.64 5.12
C ASP A 388 11.16 8.44 4.23
N ILE A 389 10.19 8.09 3.39
CA ILE A 389 10.28 6.96 2.45
C ILE A 389 11.15 7.33 1.23
N SER A 390 11.28 8.62 0.91
CA SER A 390 12.06 9.09 -0.23
C SER A 390 12.86 10.36 0.08
N ALA A 391 14.18 10.31 -0.16
CA ALA A 391 15.05 11.49 -0.07
C ALA A 391 14.77 12.54 -1.16
N ARG A 392 13.96 12.20 -2.19
CA ARG A 392 13.56 13.14 -3.25
C ARG A 392 12.80 14.33 -2.67
N ASP A 393 11.92 14.09 -1.71
CA ASP A 393 11.13 15.14 -1.09
C ASP A 393 12.03 16.09 -0.30
N ASN A 394 13.09 15.58 0.32
CA ASN A 394 14.07 16.40 1.03
C ASN A 394 14.87 17.32 0.10
N VAL A 395 15.23 16.86 -1.11
CA VAL A 395 15.90 17.70 -2.13
C VAL A 395 14.93 18.75 -2.67
N ALA A 396 13.69 18.37 -2.99
CA ALA A 396 12.67 19.31 -3.46
C ALA A 396 12.34 20.37 -2.39
N HIS A 397 12.21 19.96 -1.13
CA HIS A 397 12.03 20.86 0.01
C HIS A 397 13.23 21.77 0.20
N SER A 398 14.46 21.27 0.11
CA SER A 398 15.67 22.09 0.21
C SER A 398 15.71 23.18 -0.86
N ILE A 399 15.43 22.83 -2.13
CA ILE A 399 15.39 23.79 -3.24
C ILE A 399 14.27 24.82 -3.03
N ALA A 400 13.09 24.38 -2.60
CA ALA A 400 11.97 25.27 -2.29
C ALA A 400 12.33 26.24 -1.15
N THR A 401 12.97 25.74 -0.08
CA THR A 401 13.42 26.56 1.05
C THR A 401 14.44 27.61 0.61
N VAL A 402 15.41 27.25 -0.23
CA VAL A 402 16.39 28.21 -0.77
C VAL A 402 15.69 29.32 -1.57
N ASN A 403 14.73 28.96 -2.42
CA ASN A 403 13.98 29.94 -3.20
C ASN A 403 13.12 30.86 -2.31
N ILE A 404 12.49 30.32 -1.27
CA ILE A 404 11.72 31.09 -0.29
C ILE A 404 12.64 32.04 0.49
N LEU A 405 13.78 31.56 0.96
CA LEU A 405 14.74 32.37 1.70
C LEU A 405 15.29 33.53 0.86
N ASN A 406 15.67 33.27 -0.39
CA ASN A 406 16.10 34.31 -1.32
C ASN A 406 15.02 35.39 -1.54
N ALA A 407 13.74 34.99 -1.59
CA ALA A 407 12.64 35.95 -1.69
C ALA A 407 12.45 36.76 -0.40
N LEU A 408 12.56 36.12 0.76
CA LEU A 408 12.44 36.79 2.06
C LEU A 408 13.62 37.73 2.34
N GLU A 409 14.84 37.36 1.97
CA GLU A 409 16.01 38.24 2.08
C GLU A 409 15.81 39.53 1.28
N ARG A 410 15.29 39.44 0.05
CA ARG A 410 14.95 40.63 -0.75
C ARG A 410 13.87 41.49 -0.09
N LEU A 411 12.83 40.86 0.48
CA LEU A 411 11.79 41.59 1.22
C LEU A 411 12.35 42.27 2.48
N TYR A 412 13.34 41.66 3.13
CA TYR A 412 14.04 42.23 4.28
C TYR A 412 14.89 43.42 3.87
N ASP A 413 15.65 43.32 2.78
CA ASP A 413 16.47 44.40 2.23
C ASP A 413 15.62 45.60 1.81
N MET A 414 14.39 45.35 1.33
CA MET A 414 13.40 46.38 1.00
C MET A 414 12.70 46.99 2.23
N GLY A 415 13.01 46.51 3.43
CA GLY A 415 12.39 46.96 4.69
C GLY A 415 10.93 46.53 4.86
N LEU A 416 10.47 45.55 4.08
CA LEU A 416 9.08 45.08 4.10
C LEU A 416 8.82 44.01 5.16
N ILE A 417 9.86 43.31 5.62
CA ILE A 417 9.77 42.32 6.71
C ILE A 417 10.88 42.52 7.74
N ALA A 418 10.65 42.07 8.97
CA ALA A 418 11.65 42.11 10.04
C ALA A 418 12.60 40.91 9.99
N SER A 419 13.82 41.07 10.52
CA SER A 419 14.83 40.00 10.61
C SER A 419 14.32 38.76 11.35
N ARG A 420 13.43 38.94 12.34
CA ARG A 420 12.76 37.85 13.05
C ARG A 420 11.93 36.95 12.13
N GLU A 421 11.32 37.50 11.09
CA GLU A 421 10.47 36.72 10.17
C GLU A 421 11.29 35.93 9.15
N VAL A 422 12.43 36.49 8.69
CA VAL A 422 13.41 35.74 7.91
C VAL A 422 13.91 34.53 8.69
N LEU A 423 14.29 34.74 9.97
CA LEU A 423 14.70 33.66 10.86
C LEU A 423 13.57 32.64 11.09
N ARG A 424 12.35 33.12 11.34
CA ARG A 424 11.18 32.23 11.54
C ARG A 424 10.92 31.34 10.33
N ALA A 425 11.03 31.88 9.12
CA ALA A 425 10.85 31.10 7.89
C ALA A 425 12.00 30.11 7.65
N ALA A 426 13.24 30.51 7.95
CA ALA A 426 14.40 29.61 7.91
C ALA A 426 14.24 28.41 8.86
N TYR A 427 13.62 28.61 10.03
CA TYR A 427 13.38 27.55 11.01
C TYR A 427 12.06 26.77 10.83
N ARG A 428 11.22 27.13 9.86
CA ARG A 428 9.87 26.53 9.67
C ARG A 428 9.66 25.78 8.35
N PRO A 429 10.58 24.94 7.83
CA PRO A 429 10.21 24.03 6.76
C PRO A 429 9.55 22.78 7.35
N ALA A 430 8.27 22.90 7.72
CA ALA A 430 7.31 21.81 7.83
C ALA A 430 5.90 22.42 7.76
N CYS A 431 5.08 21.93 6.82
CA CYS A 431 3.77 22.46 6.38
C CYS A 431 2.81 22.89 7.51
N PRO A 432 1.82 23.76 7.21
CA PRO A 432 0.44 23.24 7.22
C PRO A 432 -0.47 23.77 6.10
N LEU A 433 -1.45 22.92 5.76
CA LEU A 433 -2.37 22.95 4.62
C LEU A 433 -3.72 23.66 4.89
N ARG A 434 -3.83 24.48 5.95
CA ARG A 434 -5.01 25.32 6.23
C ARG A 434 -4.60 26.43 7.20
N VAL A 435 -4.94 27.67 6.88
CA VAL A 435 -4.69 28.84 7.75
C VAL A 435 -6.02 29.52 8.04
N GLU A 436 -6.38 29.57 9.32
CA GLU A 436 -7.52 30.34 9.83
C GLU A 436 -7.00 31.61 10.51
N TYR A 437 -7.59 32.76 10.17
CA TYR A 437 -7.24 34.04 10.77
C TYR A 437 -8.31 34.42 11.80
N THR A 438 -7.90 34.65 13.04
CA THR A 438 -8.78 35.06 14.14
C THR A 438 -8.31 36.41 14.69
N PRO A 439 -9.13 37.48 14.62
CA PRO A 439 -8.83 38.71 15.34
C PRO A 439 -9.10 38.48 16.84
N THR A 440 -8.12 38.81 17.69
CA THR A 440 -8.23 38.69 19.16
C THR A 440 -8.96 39.87 19.80
N THR A 441 -9.37 40.87 19.02
CA THR A 441 -10.05 42.08 19.50
C THR A 441 -11.45 42.18 18.90
N ASN A 442 -12.46 42.39 19.74
CA ASN A 442 -13.88 42.53 19.38
C ASN A 442 -14.25 43.83 18.62
N ALA A 443 -13.29 44.51 18.02
CA ALA A 443 -13.53 45.68 17.19
C ALA A 443 -13.47 45.30 15.71
N ALA A 444 -14.30 45.92 14.89
CA ALA A 444 -14.30 45.80 13.44
C ALA A 444 -12.97 46.33 12.86
N VAL A 445 -11.91 45.53 12.92
CA VAL A 445 -10.62 45.83 12.30
C VAL A 445 -10.74 45.54 10.81
N ALA A 446 -10.71 46.60 10.00
CA ALA A 446 -10.56 46.46 8.56
C ALA A 446 -9.15 45.96 8.25
N TYR A 447 -9.04 44.75 7.70
CA TYR A 447 -7.75 44.23 7.25
C TYR A 447 -7.30 45.02 6.01
N ARG A 448 -6.12 45.64 6.11
CA ARG A 448 -5.49 46.41 5.03
C ARG A 448 -4.19 45.74 4.58
N ASN A 449 -3.83 45.91 3.31
CA ASN A 449 -2.58 45.43 2.69
C ASN A 449 -2.43 43.90 2.70
N PHE A 450 -3.23 43.21 1.89
CA PHE A 450 -2.99 41.80 1.63
C PHE A 450 -2.01 41.61 0.47
N TYR A 451 -1.12 40.65 0.64
CA TYR A 451 -0.12 40.25 -0.36
C TYR A 451 -0.34 38.77 -0.70
N PHE A 452 -0.48 38.47 -1.99
CA PHE A 452 -0.62 37.09 -2.49
C PHE A 452 0.46 36.82 -3.51
N GLY A 453 1.21 35.74 -3.33
CA GLY A 453 1.97 35.15 -4.42
C GLY A 453 1.02 34.25 -5.20
N LEU A 454 1.05 34.31 -6.53
CA LEU A 454 0.26 33.44 -7.40
C LEU A 454 1.17 32.99 -8.56
N TYR A 455 0.99 31.75 -9.02
CA TYR A 455 1.76 31.19 -10.14
C TYR A 455 0.99 31.26 -11.47
N CYS A 456 -0.33 31.49 -11.44
CA CYS A 456 -1.18 31.68 -12.62
C CYS A 456 -2.35 32.61 -12.26
N HIS A 457 -2.54 33.71 -12.98
CA HIS A 457 -3.72 34.59 -12.83
C HIS A 457 -4.20 35.01 -14.23
N PRO A 458 -5.53 35.08 -14.50
CA PRO A 458 -6.07 35.31 -15.85
C PRO A 458 -5.60 36.58 -16.55
N SER A 459 -5.07 37.56 -15.82
CA SER A 459 -4.51 38.81 -16.35
C SER A 459 -2.99 38.80 -16.56
N THR A 460 -2.31 37.69 -16.29
CA THR A 460 -0.84 37.56 -16.36
C THR A 460 -0.52 36.35 -17.22
N THR A 461 0.03 36.61 -18.39
CA THR A 461 0.50 35.64 -19.38
C THR A 461 1.93 35.11 -19.21
N PRO A 462 2.83 35.68 -18.37
CA PRO A 462 4.15 35.10 -18.12
C PRO A 462 4.13 33.87 -17.18
N ASP A 463 5.02 32.90 -17.44
CA ASP A 463 5.22 31.69 -16.61
C ASP A 463 6.08 31.93 -15.34
N THR A 464 6.15 33.18 -14.87
CA THR A 464 6.95 33.58 -13.71
C THR A 464 6.05 33.81 -12.49
N PRO A 465 6.44 33.37 -11.27
CA PRO A 465 5.70 33.72 -10.06
C PRO A 465 5.68 35.23 -9.85
N PHE A 466 4.48 35.77 -9.59
CA PHE A 466 4.22 37.19 -9.38
C PHE A 466 3.53 37.42 -8.02
N PHE A 467 3.78 38.58 -7.42
CA PHE A 467 3.16 38.99 -6.16
C PHE A 467 2.24 40.19 -6.38
N TYR A 468 0.99 40.05 -5.96
CA TYR A 468 -0.01 41.10 -6.06
C TYR A 468 -0.39 41.71 -4.70
N HIS A 469 -0.69 43.01 -4.72
CA HIS A 469 -1.10 43.79 -3.56
C HIS A 469 -2.58 44.22 -3.62
N TYR A 470 -3.24 44.24 -2.46
CA TYR A 470 -4.60 44.76 -2.31
C TYR A 470 -4.77 45.63 -1.06
N ASN A 471 -5.38 46.81 -1.24
CA ASN A 471 -5.37 47.89 -0.24
C ASN A 471 -6.36 47.73 0.94
N ALA A 472 -7.53 47.10 0.78
CA ALA A 472 -8.50 46.90 1.88
C ALA A 472 -9.59 45.85 1.56
N ILE A 473 -9.85 44.88 2.44
CA ILE A 473 -11.00 43.97 2.31
C ILE A 473 -12.25 44.62 2.93
N ASN A 474 -13.25 44.94 2.09
CA ASN A 474 -14.57 45.41 2.53
C ASN A 474 -15.68 44.43 2.09
N GLY A 475 -16.52 44.02 3.04
CA GLY A 475 -17.72 43.18 2.82
C GLY A 475 -17.44 41.68 2.72
N GLY A 476 -18.32 40.83 3.24
CA GLY A 476 -18.23 39.36 3.19
C GLY A 476 -19.50 38.70 3.76
N THR A 477 -19.95 37.60 3.17
CA THR A 477 -21.19 36.91 3.54
C THR A 477 -20.95 35.97 4.72
N GLN A 478 -21.74 36.10 5.78
CA GLN A 478 -21.64 35.22 6.95
C GLN A 478 -22.34 33.88 6.66
N HIS A 479 -21.65 32.78 6.90
CA HIS A 479 -22.13 31.41 6.73
C HIS A 479 -22.12 30.69 8.07
N ALA A 480 -23.23 30.04 8.40
CA ALA A 480 -23.32 29.20 9.59
C ALA A 480 -22.52 27.91 9.39
N ASN A 481 -21.74 27.52 10.39
CA ASN A 481 -21.04 26.26 10.44
C ASN A 481 -20.85 25.85 11.91
N VAL A 482 -21.38 24.68 12.25
CA VAL A 482 -21.30 24.12 13.61
C VAL A 482 -19.87 23.78 14.06
N THR A 483 -18.94 23.67 13.11
CA THR A 483 -17.51 23.46 13.39
C THR A 483 -16.73 24.76 13.53
N ALA A 484 -17.36 25.93 13.28
CA ALA A 484 -16.74 27.23 13.50
C ALA A 484 -16.97 27.69 14.95
N ILE A 485 -15.94 28.30 15.57
CA ILE A 485 -16.05 28.86 16.91
C ILE A 485 -17.07 30.02 16.88
N GLY A 486 -18.15 29.89 17.66
CA GLY A 486 -19.29 30.83 17.62
C GLY A 486 -20.34 30.52 16.53
N GLY A 487 -20.27 29.36 15.89
CA GLY A 487 -21.29 28.82 14.99
C GLY A 487 -21.34 29.43 13.58
N ASN A 488 -20.43 30.36 13.25
CA ASN A 488 -20.42 31.07 11.97
C ASN A 488 -18.99 31.39 11.48
N PHE A 489 -18.78 31.46 10.17
CA PHE A 489 -17.58 31.99 9.51
C PHE A 489 -17.98 32.96 8.38
N ARG A 490 -17.12 33.89 7.97
CA ARG A 490 -17.42 34.82 6.85
C ARG A 490 -16.67 34.40 5.59
N ARG A 491 -17.38 34.31 4.46
CA ARG A 491 -16.81 34.09 3.12
C ARG A 491 -16.76 35.42 2.37
N TYR A 492 -15.58 35.74 1.86
CA TYR A 492 -15.34 36.92 1.06
C TYR A 492 -15.24 36.48 -0.40
N THR A 493 -16.12 36.98 -1.28
CA THR A 493 -16.05 36.75 -2.73
C THR A 493 -15.48 38.00 -3.37
N TRP A 494 -14.46 37.82 -4.21
CA TRP A 494 -13.62 38.92 -4.69
C TRP A 494 -14.15 39.41 -6.03
N SER A 495 -14.62 40.66 -6.09
CA SER A 495 -14.95 41.32 -7.36
C SER A 495 -14.21 42.65 -7.44
N GLY A 496 -13.01 42.65 -8.01
CA GLY A 496 -12.18 43.84 -8.21
C GLY A 496 -11.15 43.63 -9.31
N VAL A 497 -10.89 44.69 -10.10
CA VAL A 497 -10.07 44.68 -11.34
C VAL A 497 -8.69 45.35 -11.12
N ALA A 498 -8.35 45.80 -9.92
CA ALA A 498 -7.11 46.54 -9.67
C ALA A 498 -6.11 45.69 -8.86
N TRP A 499 -5.39 44.82 -9.55
CA TRP A 499 -4.17 44.21 -9.01
C TRP A 499 -2.95 45.03 -9.47
N GLN A 500 -2.06 45.37 -8.56
CA GLN A 500 -0.74 45.92 -8.90
C GLN A 500 0.33 44.87 -8.59
N GLY A 501 1.10 44.49 -9.60
CA GLY A 501 2.26 43.61 -9.46
C GLY A 501 3.38 44.34 -8.71
N LEU A 502 3.95 43.70 -7.70
CA LEU A 502 5.03 44.26 -6.89
C LEU A 502 6.41 43.95 -7.47
N PHE A 503 6.64 42.69 -7.83
CA PHE A 503 7.88 42.20 -8.44
C PHE A 503 7.67 40.82 -9.06
N ASP A 504 8.52 40.48 -10.02
CA ASP A 504 8.55 39.19 -10.71
C ASP A 504 9.87 38.45 -10.41
N ILE A 505 9.79 37.13 -10.22
CA ILE A 505 10.98 36.28 -10.06
C ILE A 505 11.09 35.35 -11.27
N ALA A 506 12.16 35.50 -12.06
CA ALA A 506 12.47 34.57 -13.14
C ALA A 506 13.03 33.26 -12.59
N LEU A 507 12.33 32.15 -12.87
CA LEU A 507 12.79 30.80 -12.54
C LEU A 507 13.46 30.16 -13.77
N PRO A 508 14.59 29.47 -13.63
CA PRO A 508 15.19 28.77 -14.76
C PRO A 508 14.32 27.57 -15.22
N PRO A 509 14.34 27.20 -16.51
CA PRO A 509 13.41 26.20 -17.07
C PRO A 509 13.46 24.82 -16.41
N ASN A 510 14.63 24.41 -15.92
CA ASN A 510 14.82 23.16 -15.17
C ASN A 510 14.11 23.14 -13.81
N THR A 511 13.89 24.31 -13.21
CA THR A 511 13.18 24.49 -11.95
C THR A 511 11.68 24.53 -12.20
N LEU A 512 11.27 25.12 -13.33
CA LEU A 512 9.88 25.14 -13.81
C LEU A 512 9.32 23.73 -14.01
N SER A 513 10.11 22.82 -14.61
CA SER A 513 9.72 21.42 -14.80
C SER A 513 9.57 20.62 -13.50
N LEU A 514 10.22 21.06 -12.42
CA LEU A 514 10.06 20.45 -11.10
C LEU A 514 8.77 20.93 -10.40
N LEU A 515 8.27 22.11 -10.79
CA LEU A 515 7.04 22.71 -10.27
C LEU A 515 5.81 22.33 -11.10
N SER A 516 5.99 21.95 -12.37
CA SER A 516 4.91 21.55 -13.27
C SER A 516 4.25 20.25 -12.80
N GLY A 517 2.95 20.31 -12.48
CA GLY A 517 2.15 19.15 -12.05
C GLY A 517 1.72 19.18 -10.58
N PHE A 518 2.14 20.18 -9.81
CA PHE A 518 1.72 20.37 -8.41
C PHE A 518 0.90 21.65 -8.25
N THR A 519 -0.25 21.57 -7.58
CA THR A 519 -1.08 22.73 -7.22
C THR A 519 -0.43 23.47 -6.04
N TYR A 520 0.59 24.28 -6.28
CA TYR A 520 1.15 25.13 -5.23
C TYR A 520 0.25 26.34 -4.99
N SER A 521 -0.21 26.52 -3.74
CA SER A 521 -0.85 27.76 -3.28
C SER A 521 0.23 28.62 -2.61
N PRO A 522 0.60 29.78 -3.18
CA PRO A 522 1.71 30.55 -2.64
C PRO A 522 1.22 31.49 -1.53
N TYR A 523 1.80 31.40 -0.34
CA TYR A 523 1.57 32.38 0.72
C TYR A 523 2.84 32.64 1.52
N PRO A 524 3.32 33.90 1.51
CA PRO A 524 3.95 34.51 2.66
C PRO A 524 3.18 35.78 3.07
N ALA A 525 2.62 35.79 4.28
CA ALA A 525 2.16 37.01 4.97
C ALA A 525 2.80 37.03 6.37
N PRO A 526 3.26 38.20 6.86
CA PRO A 526 2.40 38.85 7.84
C PRO A 526 2.34 40.40 7.76
N VAL A 527 1.29 40.90 8.41
CA VAL A 527 0.79 42.27 8.59
C VAL A 527 1.58 43.02 9.67
N PHE A 528 1.90 44.32 9.50
CA PHE A 528 1.76 45.44 10.49
C PHE A 528 2.28 46.79 9.93
N GLN A 529 1.69 47.91 10.40
CA GLN A 529 2.22 49.29 10.35
C GLN A 529 2.90 49.64 11.70
N PRO A 530 3.78 50.67 11.77
CA PRO A 530 4.73 50.87 12.87
C PRO A 530 4.07 51.41 14.15
N GLN A 531 4.59 51.00 15.32
CA GLN A 531 4.24 51.62 16.60
C GLN A 531 4.76 53.07 16.70
N PRO A 532 3.99 54.00 17.29
CA PRO A 532 4.46 55.34 17.62
C PRO A 532 4.86 55.41 19.10
N TYR A 533 5.87 54.67 19.55
CA TYR A 533 6.53 54.96 20.83
C TYR A 533 8.03 54.71 20.74
N ARG A 534 8.80 55.76 21.07
CA ARG A 534 10.26 55.72 21.24
C ARG A 534 10.60 54.88 22.46
N SER A 535 11.70 54.12 22.34
CA SER A 535 12.66 53.71 23.37
C SER A 535 12.21 53.75 24.84
N LEU A 536 12.38 52.64 25.56
CA LEU A 536 12.95 52.68 26.90
C LEU A 536 13.65 51.34 27.20
N HIS A 537 14.86 51.48 27.74
CA HIS A 537 15.80 50.44 28.11
C HIS A 537 15.32 49.54 29.26
N ALA A 538 16.04 48.41 29.37
CA ALA A 538 16.38 47.64 30.57
C ALA A 538 15.35 46.65 31.14
N GLY A 539 15.81 45.40 31.34
CA GLY A 539 15.10 44.31 32.00
C GLY A 539 15.34 42.99 31.30
#